data_AF-A0A6A4UFC1-F1
#
_entry.id   AF-A0A6A4UFC1-F1
#
_cell.length_a   1.000
_cell.length_b   1.000
_cell.length_c   1.000
_cell.angle_alpha   90.00
_cell.angle_beta   90.00
_cell.angle_gamma   90.00
#
_symmetry.space_group_name_H-M   'P 1'
#
loop_
_entity.id
_entity.type
_entity.pdbx_description
1 polymer ?
#
loop_
_entity_poly.entity_id
_entity_poly.type
_entity_poly.pdbx_seq_one_letter_code
_entity_poly.pdbx_strand_id
1 'polypeptide(L)'
;MTFYPFLLMEQLADNSLPNPWTGETGQPPLPWRGRITLNKAPGQPGSTDRTAAAAAEVANFFGSVQPAHFAIVGEAVAYSGPVEWSYRRFILHYAHLCKAAGGVAAFCVGSEMRGLSQIRAAGDSFPTVAALRQLASEVRAILGAETKISYAADWSEYFGYHIEDNVYFHLDPLWADPAIDFIGIDNCLSSVLLSFTRSNHGPQVPVFRS
;
A
#
# COMPACT_ATOMS: atom_id res chain seq x y z
N MET A 1 18.19 -4.29 10.96
CA MET A 1 16.84 -4.89 10.87
C MET A 1 15.97 -3.99 10.01
N THR A 2 15.17 -4.57 9.12
CA THR A 2 14.11 -3.85 8.38
C THR A 2 12.80 -4.06 9.11
N PHE A 3 12.13 -2.98 9.49
CA PHE A 3 10.81 -3.04 10.10
C PHE A 3 9.73 -2.88 9.02
N TYR A 4 8.82 -3.85 8.98
CA TYR A 4 7.80 -3.99 7.95
C TYR A 4 6.42 -4.17 8.61
N PRO A 5 5.72 -3.07 8.93
CA PRO A 5 4.37 -3.16 9.49
C PRO A 5 3.44 -3.82 8.48
N PHE A 6 2.77 -4.91 8.90
CA PHE A 6 1.87 -5.69 8.04
C PHE A 6 0.42 -5.52 8.46
N LEU A 7 -0.45 -5.16 7.51
CA LEU A 7 -1.88 -5.01 7.74
C LEU A 7 -2.60 -6.35 7.44
N LEU A 8 -3.21 -6.92 8.47
CA LEU A 8 -4.09 -8.09 8.35
C LEU A 8 -5.55 -7.63 8.28
N MET A 9 -6.34 -8.41 7.56
CA MET A 9 -7.77 -8.18 7.39
C MET A 9 -8.56 -9.09 8.33
N GLU A 10 -9.67 -8.61 8.86
CA GLU A 10 -10.46 -9.31 9.90
C GLU A 10 -11.80 -9.85 9.40
N GLN A 11 -12.08 -9.76 8.10
CA GLN A 11 -13.30 -10.35 7.55
C GLN A 11 -13.24 -11.87 7.66
N LEU A 12 -14.09 -12.45 8.51
CA LEU A 12 -14.22 -13.90 8.64
C LEU A 12 -15.22 -14.46 7.64
N ALA A 13 -15.28 -15.79 7.53
CA ALA A 13 -16.29 -16.45 6.71
C ALA A 13 -17.71 -16.02 7.13
N ASP A 14 -18.63 -16.01 6.16
CA ASP A 14 -20.05 -15.70 6.36
C ASP A 14 -20.35 -14.30 6.93
N ASN A 15 -19.43 -13.34 6.77
CA ASN A 15 -19.71 -11.94 7.09
C ASN A 15 -20.79 -11.35 6.16
N SER A 16 -21.54 -10.36 6.66
CA SER A 16 -22.60 -9.68 5.90
C SER A 16 -22.15 -8.36 5.28
N LEU A 17 -20.85 -8.07 5.26
CA LEU A 17 -20.34 -6.81 4.70
C LEU A 17 -20.52 -6.80 3.18
N PRO A 18 -20.91 -5.68 2.57
CA PRO A 18 -20.93 -5.55 1.12
C PRO A 18 -19.53 -5.77 0.55
N ASN A 19 -19.43 -6.57 -0.50
CA ASN A 19 -18.19 -6.77 -1.23
C ASN A 19 -17.95 -5.59 -2.18
N PRO A 20 -16.91 -4.77 -1.97
CA PRO A 20 -16.69 -3.57 -2.78
C PRO A 20 -16.36 -3.90 -4.24
N TRP A 21 -15.94 -5.13 -4.55
CA TRP A 21 -15.56 -5.56 -5.90
C TRP A 21 -16.67 -6.23 -6.70
N THR A 22 -17.76 -6.68 -6.05
CA THR A 22 -18.88 -7.37 -6.74
C THR A 22 -20.24 -6.73 -6.46
N GLY A 23 -20.36 -5.94 -5.39
CA GLY A 23 -21.63 -5.40 -4.90
C GLY A 23 -22.49 -6.41 -4.13
N GLU A 24 -22.10 -7.67 -4.07
CA GLU A 24 -22.82 -8.73 -3.36
C GLU A 24 -22.59 -8.67 -1.84
N THR A 25 -23.44 -9.34 -1.06
CA THR A 25 -23.22 -9.54 0.37
C THR A 25 -22.14 -10.60 0.59
N GLY A 26 -21.17 -10.31 1.46
CA GLY A 26 -20.12 -11.23 1.86
C GLY A 26 -18.78 -10.91 1.21
N GLN A 27 -17.85 -10.38 2.01
CA GLN A 27 -16.45 -10.26 1.60
C GLN A 27 -15.74 -11.62 1.72
N PRO A 28 -14.78 -11.94 0.83
CA PRO A 28 -13.93 -13.13 1.00
C PRO A 28 -13.26 -13.14 2.39
N PRO A 29 -13.07 -14.31 3.03
CA PRO A 29 -12.43 -14.38 4.33
C PRO A 29 -10.94 -14.02 4.24
N LEU A 30 -10.46 -13.25 5.23
CA LEU A 30 -9.08 -12.80 5.40
C LEU A 30 -8.48 -12.31 4.06
N PRO A 31 -9.14 -11.36 3.38
CA PRO A 31 -8.71 -10.95 2.06
C PRO A 31 -7.31 -10.34 2.14
N TRP A 32 -6.53 -10.48 1.07
CA TRP A 32 -5.26 -9.79 0.99
C TRP A 32 -5.44 -8.27 0.96
N ARG A 33 -4.58 -7.51 1.66
CA ARG A 33 -4.64 -6.04 1.78
C ARG A 33 -4.60 -5.30 0.44
N GLY A 34 -4.04 -5.91 -0.61
CA GLY A 34 -4.10 -5.37 -1.98
C GLY A 34 -5.52 -5.28 -2.55
N ARG A 35 -6.53 -5.85 -1.88
CA ARG A 35 -7.96 -5.71 -2.20
C ARG A 35 -8.67 -4.57 -1.48
N ILE A 36 -8.01 -3.85 -0.57
CA ILE A 36 -8.59 -2.66 0.06
C ILE A 36 -8.84 -1.63 -1.04
N THR A 37 -10.01 -1.02 -1.05
CA THR A 37 -10.43 -0.03 -2.05
C THR A 37 -11.53 0.86 -1.47
N LEU A 38 -12.16 1.69 -2.33
CA LEU A 38 -13.34 2.48 -2.01
C LEU A 38 -14.52 1.59 -1.54
N ASN A 39 -15.56 2.19 -0.96
CA ASN A 39 -16.81 1.51 -0.61
C ASN A 39 -17.40 0.72 -1.80
N LYS A 40 -17.15 1.21 -3.02
CA LYS A 40 -17.34 0.49 -4.28
C LYS A 40 -16.11 0.68 -5.15
N ALA A 41 -15.45 -0.42 -5.49
CA ALA A 41 -14.20 -0.43 -6.24
C ALA A 41 -14.34 0.30 -7.60
N PRO A 42 -13.26 0.89 -8.13
CA PRO A 42 -13.24 1.40 -9.49
C PRO A 42 -13.83 0.41 -10.50
N GLY A 43 -14.67 0.90 -11.41
CA GLY A 43 -15.40 0.08 -12.39
C GLY A 43 -16.73 -0.51 -11.90
N GLN A 44 -17.05 -0.44 -10.60
CA GLN A 44 -18.35 -0.87 -10.09
C GLN A 44 -19.44 0.21 -10.25
N PRO A 45 -20.72 -0.16 -10.47
CA PRO A 45 -21.83 0.79 -10.55
C PRO A 45 -21.96 1.66 -9.28
N GLY A 46 -21.81 2.97 -9.46
CA GLY A 46 -21.85 3.95 -8.37
C GLY A 46 -20.56 4.06 -7.56
N SER A 47 -19.42 3.60 -8.09
CA SER A 47 -18.10 3.93 -7.55
C SER A 47 -17.87 5.43 -7.52
N THR A 48 -17.14 5.89 -6.50
CA THR A 48 -16.71 7.29 -6.33
C THR A 48 -15.38 7.58 -7.03
N ASP A 49 -14.77 6.60 -7.70
CA ASP A 49 -13.54 6.79 -8.47
C ASP A 49 -13.65 7.96 -9.45
N ARG A 50 -12.56 8.71 -9.61
CA ARG A 50 -12.46 9.96 -10.39
C ARG A 50 -13.31 11.13 -9.87
N THR A 51 -13.79 11.07 -8.62
CA THR A 51 -14.53 12.17 -7.98
C THR A 51 -13.84 12.70 -6.72
N ALA A 52 -14.33 13.82 -6.17
CA ALA A 52 -13.86 14.34 -4.88
C ALA A 52 -14.20 13.40 -3.71
N ALA A 53 -15.25 12.58 -3.82
CA ALA A 53 -15.63 11.63 -2.77
C ALA A 53 -14.59 10.51 -2.59
N ALA A 54 -13.92 10.07 -3.66
CA ALA A 54 -12.82 9.11 -3.55
C ALA A 54 -11.67 9.64 -2.69
N ALA A 55 -11.32 10.93 -2.82
CA ALA A 55 -10.31 11.55 -1.96
C ALA A 55 -10.73 11.57 -0.48
N ALA A 56 -12.01 11.83 -0.20
CA ALA A 56 -12.54 11.79 1.15
C ALA A 56 -12.53 10.37 1.76
N GLU A 57 -12.87 9.34 0.98
CA GLU A 57 -12.78 7.95 1.42
C GLU A 57 -11.34 7.53 1.74
N VAL A 58 -10.39 7.90 0.89
CA VAL A 58 -8.96 7.67 1.15
C VAL A 58 -8.48 8.44 2.39
N ALA A 59 -8.90 9.71 2.54
CA ALA A 59 -8.59 10.48 3.73
C ALA A 59 -9.14 9.83 5.01
N ASN A 60 -10.35 9.26 4.96
CA ASN A 60 -10.93 8.53 6.09
C ASN A 60 -10.15 7.25 6.43
N PHE A 61 -9.65 6.52 5.43
CA PHE A 61 -8.79 5.35 5.65
C PHE A 61 -7.47 5.73 6.35
N PHE A 62 -6.81 6.80 5.88
CA PHE A 62 -5.59 7.29 6.51
C PHE A 62 -5.84 7.90 7.89
N GLY A 63 -6.98 8.55 8.08
CA GLY A 63 -7.38 9.21 9.32
C GLY A 63 -6.68 10.53 9.57
N SER A 64 -6.87 11.06 10.77
CA SER A 64 -6.45 12.40 11.18
C SER A 64 -5.28 12.40 12.18
N VAL A 65 -4.84 11.23 12.66
CA VAL A 65 -3.73 11.11 13.61
C VAL A 65 -2.47 11.84 13.12
N GLN A 66 -1.83 12.58 14.03
CA GLN A 66 -0.58 13.31 13.80
C GLN A 66 0.56 12.73 14.65
N PRO A 67 1.84 12.92 14.26
CA PRO A 67 2.99 12.49 15.04
C PRO A 67 2.96 12.98 16.49
N ALA A 68 2.50 14.21 16.72
CA ALA A 68 2.42 14.83 18.05
C ALA A 68 1.43 14.15 19.01
N HIS A 69 0.58 13.25 18.52
CA HIS A 69 -0.31 12.44 19.37
C HIS A 69 0.41 11.28 20.05
N PHE A 70 1.69 11.06 19.74
CA PHE A 70 2.52 10.03 20.35
C PHE A 70 3.62 10.65 21.20
N ALA A 71 3.86 10.03 22.36
CA ALA A 71 5.00 10.35 23.22
C ALA A 71 5.70 9.06 23.63
N ILE A 72 7.02 9.09 23.69
CA ILE A 72 7.82 7.97 24.22
C ILE A 72 8.00 8.21 25.73
N VAL A 73 7.54 7.27 26.54
CA VAL A 73 7.63 7.31 28.01
C VAL A 73 8.39 6.07 28.46
N GLY A 74 9.68 6.24 28.78
CA GLY A 74 10.59 5.12 28.97
C GLY A 74 10.72 4.30 27.68
N GLU A 75 10.36 3.02 27.74
CA GLU A 75 10.35 2.10 26.59
C GLU A 75 8.96 1.96 25.94
N ALA A 76 7.94 2.67 26.46
CA ALA A 76 6.57 2.59 25.98
C ALA A 76 6.20 3.78 25.08
N VAL A 77 5.23 3.56 24.19
CA VAL A 77 4.61 4.61 23.37
C VAL A 77 3.23 4.93 23.92
N ALA A 78 3.07 6.14 24.47
CA ALA A 78 1.79 6.69 24.89
C ALA A 78 1.09 7.37 23.71
N TYR A 79 -0.24 7.23 23.63
CA TYR A 79 -1.08 7.83 22.59
C TYR A 79 -2.18 8.71 23.20
N SER A 80 -2.33 9.93 22.70
CA SER A 80 -3.30 10.93 23.18
C SER A 80 -4.13 11.57 22.05
N GLY A 81 -4.13 10.97 20.86
CA GLY A 81 -4.86 11.48 19.70
C GLY A 81 -6.32 11.02 19.60
N PRO A 82 -6.97 11.28 18.45
CA PRO A 82 -8.35 10.85 18.17
C PRO A 82 -8.59 9.35 18.38
N VAL A 83 -9.79 9.00 18.80
CA VAL A 83 -10.22 7.59 18.98
C VAL A 83 -10.59 6.99 17.62
N GLU A 84 -9.58 6.75 16.78
CA GLU A 84 -9.72 6.17 15.44
C GLU A 84 -8.79 4.96 15.26
N TRP A 85 -9.19 4.02 14.42
CA TRP A 85 -8.36 2.88 13.99
C TRP A 85 -7.92 3.11 12.54
N SER A 86 -7.05 4.11 12.37
CA SER A 86 -6.64 4.59 11.06
C SER A 86 -5.25 4.12 10.67
N TYR A 87 -4.96 4.16 9.37
CA TYR A 87 -3.65 3.75 8.86
C TYR A 87 -2.50 4.61 9.41
N ARG A 88 -2.72 5.92 9.55
CA ARG A 88 -1.72 6.82 10.15
C ARG A 88 -1.44 6.45 11.61
N ARG A 89 -2.47 6.13 12.39
CA ARG A 89 -2.28 5.70 13.78
C ARG A 89 -1.39 4.46 13.86
N PHE A 90 -1.66 3.47 13.02
CA PHE A 90 -0.89 2.24 12.93
C PHE A 90 0.59 2.52 12.62
N ILE A 91 0.87 3.21 11.52
CA ILE A 91 2.26 3.43 11.06
C ILE A 91 3.03 4.36 12.01
N LEU A 92 2.42 5.46 12.46
CA LEU A 92 3.08 6.41 13.35
C LEU A 92 3.37 5.80 14.74
N HIS A 93 2.50 4.91 15.24
CA HIS A 93 2.77 4.16 16.45
C HIS A 93 4.04 3.31 16.31
N TYR A 94 4.16 2.55 15.22
CA TYR A 94 5.34 1.71 14.98
C TYR A 94 6.61 2.52 14.73
N ALA A 95 6.52 3.69 14.10
CA ALA A 95 7.67 4.58 13.96
C ALA A 95 8.18 5.05 15.35
N HIS A 96 7.27 5.43 16.26
CA HIS A 96 7.66 5.79 17.63
C HIS A 96 8.20 4.58 18.40
N LEU A 97 7.64 3.39 18.21
CA LEU A 97 8.13 2.18 18.85
C LEU A 97 9.54 1.81 18.38
N CYS A 98 9.79 1.89 17.07
CA CYS A 98 11.13 1.70 16.51
C CYS A 98 12.12 2.72 17.07
N LYS A 99 11.72 3.99 17.21
CA LYS A 99 12.54 5.03 17.85
C LYS A 99 12.84 4.71 19.31
N ALA A 100 11.83 4.31 20.09
CA ALA A 100 12.00 3.93 21.50
C ALA A 100 12.95 2.73 21.67
N ALA A 101 12.96 1.81 20.70
CA ALA A 101 13.85 0.65 20.67
C ALA A 101 15.29 0.96 20.18
N GLY A 102 15.63 2.23 19.93
CA GLY A 102 16.98 2.64 19.48
C GLY A 102 17.13 2.75 17.96
N GLY A 103 16.04 2.68 17.20
CA GLY A 103 16.02 2.82 15.74
C GLY A 103 16.08 1.49 14.98
N VAL A 104 15.92 1.58 13.66
CA VAL A 104 15.97 0.43 12.73
C VAL A 104 16.80 0.81 11.50
N ALA A 105 17.30 -0.19 10.77
CA ALA A 105 18.09 0.09 9.57
C ALA A 105 17.20 0.53 8.40
N ALA A 106 15.98 0.00 8.32
CA ALA A 106 14.97 0.41 7.36
C ALA A 106 13.55 0.30 7.94
N PHE A 107 12.62 1.10 7.45
CA PHE A 107 11.22 1.12 7.83
C PHE A 107 10.33 1.25 6.59
N CYS A 108 9.32 0.38 6.45
CA CYS A 108 8.35 0.49 5.36
C CYS A 108 7.09 1.25 5.82
N VAL A 109 6.73 2.33 5.11
CA VAL A 109 5.52 3.13 5.40
C VAL A 109 4.23 2.43 4.96
N GLY A 110 4.37 1.33 4.23
CA GLY A 110 3.29 0.46 3.82
C GLY A 110 3.73 -0.56 2.80
N SER A 111 2.79 -1.44 2.44
CA SER A 111 3.06 -2.48 1.45
C SER A 111 1.84 -3.06 0.77
N GLU A 112 2.02 -3.46 -0.49
CA GLU A 112 1.05 -4.18 -1.32
C GLU A 112 -0.37 -3.60 -1.24
N MET A 113 -0.49 -2.27 -1.24
CA MET A 113 -1.76 -1.55 -1.15
C MET A 113 -2.31 -1.25 -2.55
N ARG A 114 -2.19 -2.20 -3.47
CA ARG A 114 -2.51 -2.05 -4.90
C ARG A 114 -3.89 -1.43 -5.16
N GLY A 115 -4.93 -1.97 -4.52
CA GLY A 115 -6.30 -1.46 -4.70
C GLY A 115 -6.50 -0.03 -4.18
N LEU A 116 -5.70 0.41 -3.19
CA LEU A 116 -5.72 1.79 -2.69
C LEU A 116 -4.86 2.71 -3.55
N SER A 117 -3.66 2.28 -3.97
CA SER A 117 -2.73 3.10 -4.76
C SER A 117 -3.32 3.48 -6.11
N GLN A 118 -4.18 2.61 -6.67
CA GLN A 118 -4.87 2.82 -7.95
C GLN A 118 -6.14 3.68 -7.88
N ILE A 119 -6.61 4.09 -6.68
CA ILE A 119 -7.77 4.97 -6.54
C ILE A 119 -7.46 6.33 -7.17
N ARG A 120 -8.36 6.78 -8.04
CA ARG A 120 -8.32 8.10 -8.66
C ARG A 120 -9.35 9.01 -8.01
N ALA A 121 -8.96 10.24 -7.72
CA ALA A 121 -9.87 11.33 -7.38
C ALA A 121 -10.09 12.24 -8.60
N ALA A 122 -10.76 13.38 -8.38
CA ALA A 122 -11.01 14.36 -9.45
C ALA A 122 -9.71 14.71 -10.21
N GLY A 123 -9.81 14.76 -11.53
CA GLY A 123 -8.68 15.05 -12.42
C GLY A 123 -7.61 13.96 -12.47
N ASP A 124 -7.95 12.70 -12.16
CA ASP A 124 -7.02 11.56 -12.10
C ASP A 124 -5.84 11.80 -11.15
N SER A 125 -6.09 12.48 -10.04
CA SER A 125 -5.14 12.56 -8.93
C SER A 125 -5.15 11.26 -8.12
N PHE A 126 -4.01 10.90 -7.51
CA PHE A 126 -3.86 9.66 -6.73
C PHE A 126 -3.71 9.98 -5.24
N PRO A 127 -4.82 10.11 -4.49
CA PRO A 127 -4.80 10.56 -3.09
C PRO A 127 -4.03 9.62 -2.15
N THR A 128 -4.05 8.30 -2.40
CA THR A 128 -3.28 7.35 -1.58
C THR A 128 -1.78 7.62 -1.69
N VAL A 129 -1.30 7.92 -2.89
CA VAL A 129 0.12 8.21 -3.16
C VAL A 129 0.51 9.50 -2.44
N ALA A 130 -0.33 10.54 -2.51
CA ALA A 130 -0.11 11.79 -1.76
C ALA A 130 -0.04 11.55 -0.24
N ALA A 131 -0.95 10.74 0.29
CA ALA A 131 -0.98 10.41 1.73
C ALA A 131 0.24 9.58 2.17
N LEU A 132 0.72 8.65 1.35
CA LEU A 132 1.94 7.87 1.62
C LEU A 132 3.19 8.76 1.62
N ARG A 133 3.29 9.74 0.71
CA ARG A 133 4.39 10.72 0.70
C ARG A 133 4.44 11.55 1.97
N GLN A 134 3.28 12.06 2.39
CA GLN A 134 3.16 12.79 3.66
C GLN A 134 3.59 11.90 4.83
N LEU A 135 3.08 10.67 4.89
CA LEU A 135 3.41 9.73 5.95
C LEU A 135 4.91 9.39 5.98
N ALA A 136 5.55 9.24 4.81
CA ALA A 136 6.99 9.02 4.72
C ALA A 136 7.79 10.20 5.28
N SER A 137 7.40 11.44 4.97
CA SER A 137 8.02 12.63 5.53
C SER A 137 7.89 12.70 7.06
N GLU A 138 6.73 12.31 7.59
CA GLU A 138 6.51 12.29 9.04
C GLU A 138 7.29 11.17 9.74
N VAL A 139 7.36 9.98 9.14
CA VAL A 139 8.19 8.87 9.63
C VAL A 139 9.67 9.26 9.59
N ARG A 140 10.13 9.97 8.56
CA ARG A 140 11.47 10.55 8.48
C ARG A 140 11.75 11.48 9.65
N ALA A 141 10.81 12.37 9.99
CA ALA A 141 10.96 13.28 11.12
C ALA A 141 11.04 12.54 12.46
N ILE A 142 10.39 11.38 12.59
CA ILE A 142 10.43 10.54 13.80
C ILE A 142 11.76 9.78 13.90
N LEU A 143 12.12 9.05 12.86
CA LEU A 143 13.22 8.06 12.84
C LEU A 143 14.59 8.65 12.49
N GLY A 144 14.63 9.86 11.94
CA GLY A 144 15.88 10.55 11.56
C GLY A 144 16.47 10.06 10.24
N ALA A 145 17.63 10.60 9.88
CA ALA A 145 18.29 10.35 8.59
C ALA A 145 18.90 8.94 8.47
N GLU A 146 19.29 8.32 9.58
CA GLU A 146 19.97 7.01 9.58
C GLU A 146 19.05 5.85 9.19
N THR A 147 17.75 5.97 9.46
CA THR A 147 16.78 4.92 9.12
C THR A 147 16.38 5.03 7.66
N LYS A 148 16.59 4.00 6.85
CA LYS A 148 16.09 4.03 5.46
C LYS A 148 14.57 3.88 5.42
N ILE A 149 13.88 4.57 4.53
CA ILE A 149 12.41 4.55 4.41
C ILE A 149 12.03 4.13 3.00
N SER A 150 11.02 3.27 2.90
CA SER A 150 10.48 2.81 1.62
C SER A 150 8.98 2.53 1.71
N TYR A 151 8.36 2.36 0.56
CA TYR A 151 7.12 1.61 0.38
C TYR A 151 7.45 0.28 -0.30
N ALA A 152 6.87 -0.85 0.14
CA ALA A 152 7.07 -2.13 -0.54
C ALA A 152 5.87 -2.42 -1.45
N ALA A 153 5.99 -2.01 -2.70
CA ALA A 153 4.94 -2.19 -3.69
C ALA A 153 4.76 -3.68 -4.02
N ASP A 154 3.54 -4.13 -4.25
CA ASP A 154 3.31 -5.43 -4.89
C ASP A 154 3.96 -5.44 -6.28
N TRP A 155 4.49 -6.59 -6.70
CA TRP A 155 5.16 -6.71 -8.01
C TRP A 155 4.32 -6.22 -9.20
N SER A 156 2.99 -6.32 -9.12
CA SER A 156 2.08 -5.86 -10.19
C SER A 156 1.86 -4.35 -10.21
N GLU A 157 2.37 -3.61 -9.21
CA GLU A 157 2.35 -2.15 -9.20
C GLU A 157 3.54 -1.53 -9.95
N TYR A 158 4.63 -2.29 -10.15
CA TYR A 158 5.90 -1.78 -10.67
C TYR A 158 5.77 -1.15 -12.08
N PHE A 159 4.98 -1.76 -12.95
CA PHE A 159 4.87 -1.34 -14.36
C PHE A 159 3.77 -0.29 -14.60
N GLY A 160 3.26 0.33 -13.54
CA GLY A 160 2.19 1.32 -13.57
C GLY A 160 0.79 0.70 -13.56
N TYR A 161 -0.22 1.56 -13.48
CA TYR A 161 -1.63 1.19 -13.53
C TYR A 161 -2.17 1.28 -14.96
N HIS A 162 -2.44 0.12 -15.56
CA HIS A 162 -2.96 -0.01 -16.91
C HIS A 162 -4.48 -0.14 -16.84
N ILE A 163 -5.19 0.84 -17.39
CA ILE A 163 -6.65 0.83 -17.43
C ILE A 163 -7.13 1.54 -18.69
N GLU A 164 -8.06 0.91 -19.39
CA GLU A 164 -8.54 1.37 -20.72
C GLU A 164 -7.33 1.55 -21.66
N ASP A 165 -7.28 2.67 -22.38
CA ASP A 165 -6.17 3.01 -23.29
C ASP A 165 -5.09 3.87 -22.61
N ASN A 166 -5.01 3.86 -21.28
CA ASN A 166 -4.08 4.70 -20.52
C ASN A 166 -3.18 3.88 -19.58
N VAL A 167 -1.99 4.44 -19.33
CA VAL A 167 -1.01 3.93 -18.36
C VAL A 167 -0.65 5.06 -17.42
N TYR A 168 -0.97 4.88 -16.13
CA TYR A 168 -0.59 5.82 -15.08
C TYR A 168 0.66 5.30 -14.35
N PHE A 169 1.71 6.11 -14.29
CA PHE A 169 2.86 5.87 -13.42
C PHE A 169 2.59 6.50 -12.04
N HIS A 170 1.52 6.04 -11.39
CA HIS A 170 0.97 6.68 -10.20
C HIS A 170 1.90 6.64 -8.99
N LEU A 171 2.81 5.67 -8.92
CA LEU A 171 3.79 5.57 -7.83
C LEU A 171 5.07 6.40 -8.04
N ASP A 172 5.32 6.93 -9.25
CA ASP A 172 6.52 7.72 -9.52
C ASP A 172 6.70 8.91 -8.56
N PRO A 173 5.64 9.69 -8.21
CA PRO A 173 5.79 10.75 -7.23
C PRO A 173 6.19 10.27 -5.83
N LEU A 174 5.81 9.04 -5.44
CA LEU A 174 6.23 8.45 -4.17
C LEU A 174 7.68 7.97 -4.25
N TRP A 175 8.05 7.24 -5.31
CA TRP A 175 9.43 6.76 -5.49
C TRP A 175 10.44 7.89 -5.67
N ALA A 176 10.03 9.02 -6.23
CA ALA A 176 10.85 10.22 -6.36
C ALA A 176 10.81 11.12 -5.11
N ASP A 177 10.02 10.79 -4.09
CA ASP A 177 9.91 11.61 -2.89
C ASP A 177 11.21 11.58 -2.08
N PRO A 178 11.75 12.74 -1.63
CA PRO A 178 13.00 12.78 -0.86
C PRO A 178 12.99 11.99 0.45
N ALA A 179 11.81 11.65 0.98
CA ALA A 179 11.71 10.79 2.16
C ALA A 179 11.95 9.30 1.86
N ILE A 180 11.84 8.87 0.60
CA ILE A 180 12.00 7.48 0.16
C ILE A 180 13.46 7.25 -0.30
N ASP A 181 14.16 6.32 0.35
CA ASP A 181 15.58 6.05 0.06
C ASP A 181 15.80 4.94 -0.97
N PHE A 182 14.81 4.07 -1.15
CA PHE A 182 14.89 2.96 -2.09
C PHE A 182 13.50 2.53 -2.55
N ILE A 183 13.44 1.82 -3.67
CA ILE A 183 12.21 1.20 -4.18
C ILE A 183 12.17 -0.24 -3.67
N GLY A 184 11.18 -0.56 -2.83
CA GLY A 184 10.89 -1.91 -2.39
C GLY A 184 9.83 -2.55 -3.27
N ILE A 185 10.06 -3.79 -3.73
CA ILE A 185 9.08 -4.61 -4.44
C ILE A 185 8.89 -5.91 -3.67
N ASP A 186 7.66 -6.21 -3.27
CA ASP A 186 7.25 -7.48 -2.72
C ASP A 186 6.94 -8.43 -3.88
N ASN A 187 7.82 -9.41 -4.06
CA ASN A 187 7.85 -10.22 -5.27
C ASN A 187 7.31 -11.63 -5.03
N CYS A 188 6.06 -11.85 -5.44
CA CYS A 188 5.44 -13.16 -5.52
C CYS A 188 5.43 -13.70 -6.97
N LEU A 189 6.59 -13.75 -7.64
CA LEU A 189 6.71 -14.53 -8.87
C LEU A 189 6.57 -16.01 -8.50
N SER A 190 5.47 -16.63 -8.94
CA SER A 190 5.36 -18.08 -8.93
C SER A 190 6.51 -18.67 -9.74
N SER A 191 7.03 -19.83 -9.29
CA SER A 191 8.12 -20.60 -9.90
C SER A 191 7.92 -20.97 -11.38
N VAL A 192 6.78 -20.63 -11.97
CA VAL A 192 6.48 -20.79 -13.40
C VAL A 192 7.41 -19.95 -14.28
N LEU A 193 7.87 -18.77 -13.83
CA LEU A 193 8.81 -17.96 -14.63
C LEU A 193 10.27 -18.45 -14.53
N LEU A 194 10.66 -19.10 -13.42
CA LEU A 194 12.02 -19.65 -13.24
C LEU A 194 12.24 -20.96 -14.01
N SER A 195 11.17 -21.60 -14.49
CA SER A 195 11.22 -22.77 -15.38
C SER A 195 11.75 -22.43 -16.78
N PHE A 196 11.60 -21.17 -17.24
CA PHE A 196 11.99 -20.78 -18.61
C PHE A 196 13.51 -20.56 -18.80
N THR A 197 14.31 -20.56 -17.73
CA THR A 197 15.76 -20.31 -17.83
C THR A 197 16.65 -21.52 -17.53
N ARG A 198 16.07 -22.73 -17.38
CA ARG A 198 16.85 -23.97 -17.26
C ARG A 198 16.24 -25.14 -18.03
N SER A 199 16.35 -25.13 -19.35
CA SER A 199 16.85 -26.32 -20.04
C SER A 199 17.55 -25.93 -21.35
N ASN A 200 18.87 -26.07 -21.34
CA ASN A 200 19.70 -26.10 -22.53
C ASN A 200 19.76 -27.56 -22.99
N HIS A 201 18.94 -27.97 -23.96
CA HIS A 201 19.21 -29.14 -24.81
C HIS A 201 18.54 -28.97 -26.19
N GLY A 202 19.34 -28.54 -27.17
CA GLY A 202 19.27 -28.93 -28.59
C GLY A 202 18.06 -28.50 -29.45
N PRO A 203 18.25 -28.20 -30.74
CA PRO A 203 17.27 -27.46 -31.53
C PRO A 203 16.15 -28.37 -32.07
N GLN A 204 14.89 -27.94 -31.94
CA GLN A 204 13.83 -28.41 -32.83
C GLN A 204 13.37 -27.26 -33.73
N VAL A 205 13.45 -27.55 -35.02
CA VAL A 205 13.21 -26.67 -36.18
C VAL A 205 11.75 -26.17 -36.22
N PRO A 206 11.48 -24.92 -36.60
CA PRO A 206 10.10 -24.41 -36.72
C PRO A 206 9.48 -24.85 -38.05
N VAL A 207 8.21 -25.26 -38.03
CA VAL A 207 7.41 -25.44 -39.25
C VAL A 207 6.15 -24.58 -39.15
N PHE A 208 6.05 -23.59 -40.02
CA PHE A 208 4.82 -22.86 -40.32
C PHE A 208 3.84 -23.79 -41.05
N ARG A 209 2.56 -23.76 -40.68
CA ARG A 209 1.50 -24.13 -41.60
C ARG A 209 0.47 -23.01 -41.67
N SER A 210 0.20 -22.64 -42.92
CA SER A 210 -0.79 -21.71 -43.45
C SER A 210 -2.20 -21.99 -42.98
#